data_AF-A0A9N8F188-F1
#
_entry.id   AF-A0A9N8F188-F1
#
_cell.length_a   1.000
_cell.length_b   1.000
_cell.length_c   1.000
_cell.angle_alpha   90.00
_cell.angle_beta   90.00
_cell.angle_gamma   90.00
#
_symmetry.space_group_name_H-M   'P 1'
#
loop_
_entity.id
_entity.type
_entity.pdbx_description
1 polymer ?
#
loop_
_entity_poly.entity_id
_entity_poly.type
_entity_poly.pdbx_seq_one_letter_code
_entity_poly.pdbx_strand_id
1 'polypeptide(L)'
;MPRKPLSFSIKNSESTRRLSLGHVALIVVMGVCYVVNQGGGGYDLTYLVARRTSITTAVTSDAAASCPPLKPLPPIKGRNEIALFLQEMNFTHGIEIGVQRGNFAAHNLGTWTACQNYKLVDLWAQQNLETYKDVANVNNQQHENFYQETQNRLSPWKHKTEYYRMMSVDAAKYTAKQEMQVDFVYVDARHDYCGCKEDIENYWPLIKPGGILAGHDFMHNDEVRPQDWSICSDGSIHPEAVKGAVMEFANKHGLPLHLTYREPKWNSWWMQKPLC
;
A
#
# COMPACT_ATOMS: atom_id res chain seq x y z
N MET A 1 -74.83 -17.73 0.76
CA MET A 1 -74.11 -18.89 0.19
C MET A 1 -72.67 -18.49 -0.08
N PRO A 2 -71.69 -19.29 0.38
CA PRO A 2 -70.26 -19.00 0.29
C PRO A 2 -69.67 -19.53 -1.02
N ARG A 3 -68.73 -18.82 -1.66
CA ARG A 3 -67.79 -19.45 -2.61
C ARG A 3 -66.40 -18.79 -2.57
N LYS A 4 -65.53 -19.54 -1.88
CA LYS A 4 -64.15 -19.93 -2.24
C LYS A 4 -63.07 -18.84 -2.42
N PRO A 5 -62.01 -18.85 -1.59
CA PRO A 5 -60.71 -18.35 -2.00
C PRO A 5 -60.06 -19.35 -2.97
N LEU A 6 -59.47 -18.85 -4.05
CA LEU A 6 -58.63 -19.63 -4.96
C LEU A 6 -57.17 -19.25 -4.76
N SER A 7 -56.39 -20.32 -4.60
CA SER A 7 -54.96 -20.43 -4.31
C SER A 7 -54.05 -19.73 -5.31
N PHE A 8 -52.88 -19.29 -4.83
CA PHE A 8 -51.66 -19.37 -5.62
C PHE A 8 -50.59 -20.17 -4.87
N SER A 9 -50.01 -21.10 -5.62
CA SER A 9 -49.09 -22.15 -5.21
C SER A 9 -47.66 -21.65 -5.38
N ILE A 10 -46.85 -21.75 -4.32
CA ILE A 10 -45.39 -21.59 -4.42
C ILE A 10 -44.83 -22.96 -4.80
N LYS A 11 -44.32 -23.05 -6.03
CA LYS A 11 -43.56 -24.21 -6.51
C LYS A 11 -42.19 -24.23 -5.83
N ASN A 12 -42.03 -25.04 -4.80
CA ASN A 12 -40.72 -25.56 -4.43
C ASN A 12 -40.43 -26.79 -5.32
N SER A 13 -39.45 -26.66 -6.20
CA SER A 13 -38.88 -27.81 -6.91
C SER A 13 -37.84 -28.47 -6.02
N GLU A 14 -38.21 -29.56 -5.37
CA GLU A 14 -37.26 -30.57 -4.91
C GLU A 14 -36.82 -31.41 -6.11
N SER A 15 -35.51 -31.50 -6.34
CA SER A 15 -34.92 -32.71 -6.92
C SER A 15 -34.07 -33.37 -5.86
N THR A 16 -34.66 -34.35 -5.19
CA THR A 16 -34.01 -35.35 -4.35
C THR A 16 -32.89 -36.07 -5.11
N ARG A 17 -31.66 -36.02 -4.57
CA ARG A 17 -30.77 -37.19 -4.58
C ARG A 17 -30.64 -37.70 -3.15
N ARG A 18 -31.05 -38.95 -2.98
CA ARG A 18 -30.89 -39.76 -1.76
C ARG A 18 -29.40 -39.95 -1.48
N LEU A 19 -29.00 -39.72 -0.23
CA LEU A 19 -28.08 -40.58 0.52
C LEU A 19 -28.54 -40.54 1.99
N SER A 20 -28.87 -41.72 2.52
CA SER A 20 -29.32 -41.92 3.89
C SER A 20 -28.15 -41.94 4.87
N LEU A 21 -28.29 -41.35 6.06
CA LEU A 21 -27.93 -41.96 7.35
C LEU A 21 -28.29 -41.03 8.52
N GLY A 22 -29.20 -41.52 9.38
CA GLY A 22 -29.41 -41.24 10.81
C GLY A 22 -29.31 -39.81 11.36
N HIS A 23 -30.45 -39.24 11.78
CA HIS A 23 -30.46 -38.10 12.71
C HIS A 23 -30.12 -38.59 14.13
N VAL A 24 -28.96 -38.20 14.66
CA VAL A 24 -28.62 -38.33 16.09
C VAL A 24 -28.83 -36.98 16.74
N ALA A 25 -29.68 -36.91 17.77
CA ALA A 25 -29.80 -35.73 18.62
C ALA A 25 -28.89 -35.89 19.83
N LEU A 26 -27.98 -34.93 20.04
CA LEU A 26 -27.14 -34.85 21.24
C LEU A 26 -27.81 -33.90 22.23
N ILE A 27 -28.17 -34.38 23.42
CA ILE A 27 -28.66 -33.53 24.51
C ILE A 27 -27.61 -33.55 25.62
N VAL A 28 -27.18 -32.37 26.04
CA VAL A 28 -26.23 -32.17 27.13
C VAL A 28 -26.97 -31.55 28.32
N VAL A 29 -27.09 -32.30 29.42
CA VAL A 29 -27.55 -31.78 30.71
C VAL A 29 -26.50 -32.15 31.74
N MET A 30 -25.95 -31.15 32.44
CA MET A 30 -24.96 -31.32 33.51
C MET A 30 -23.75 -32.22 33.15
N GLY A 31 -23.18 -32.05 31.95
CA GLY A 31 -21.88 -32.63 31.60
C GLY A 31 -21.87 -34.13 31.26
N VAL A 32 -23.03 -34.75 31.05
CA VAL A 32 -23.14 -36.13 30.55
C VAL A 32 -23.85 -36.13 29.20
N CYS A 33 -23.23 -36.76 28.19
CA CYS A 33 -23.81 -36.91 26.84
C CYS A 33 -24.68 -38.15 26.78
N TYR A 34 -25.92 -38.00 26.30
CA TYR A 34 -26.84 -39.11 26.02
C TYR A 34 -27.05 -39.25 24.51
N VAL A 35 -27.04 -40.48 24.01
CA VAL A 35 -27.44 -40.82 22.64
C VAL A 35 -28.79 -41.53 22.72
N VAL A 36 -29.83 -40.96 22.11
CA VAL A 36 -31.16 -41.58 22.04
C VAL A 36 -31.42 -41.99 20.59
N ASN A 37 -31.57 -43.29 20.35
CA ASN A 37 -32.02 -43.84 19.07
C ASN A 37 -33.51 -44.13 19.14
N GLN A 38 -34.30 -43.68 18.16
CA GLN A 38 -35.67 -44.16 17.98
C GLN A 38 -35.68 -45.37 17.04
N GLY A 39 -35.89 -46.55 17.62
CA GLY A 39 -36.21 -47.80 16.93
C GLY A 39 -37.18 -48.58 17.81
N GLY A 40 -38.28 -49.06 17.22
CA GLY A 40 -39.44 -49.58 17.95
C GLY A 40 -39.11 -50.74 18.90
N GLY A 41 -39.54 -50.59 20.15
CA GLY A 41 -39.58 -51.65 21.16
C GLY A 41 -38.48 -51.59 22.22
N GLY A 42 -38.64 -50.72 23.23
CA GLY A 42 -37.89 -50.76 24.49
C GLY A 42 -36.64 -49.88 24.56
N TYR A 43 -36.44 -49.23 25.71
CA TYR A 43 -35.22 -48.46 26.04
C TYR A 43 -34.22 -49.39 26.73
N ASP A 44 -33.03 -49.58 26.16
CA ASP A 44 -31.92 -50.23 26.85
C ASP A 44 -30.81 -49.21 27.11
N LEU A 45 -30.40 -49.08 28.38
CA LEU A 45 -29.45 -48.08 28.85
C LEU A 45 -28.08 -48.77 29.06
N THR A 46 -27.18 -48.65 28.09
CA THR A 46 -25.81 -49.16 28.23
C THR A 46 -24.84 -48.05 28.62
N TYR A 47 -24.15 -48.23 29.75
CA TYR A 47 -23.13 -47.32 30.26
C TYR A 47 -21.81 -47.54 29.51
N LEU A 48 -21.28 -46.50 28.86
CA LEU A 48 -19.91 -46.50 28.36
C LEU A 48 -18.99 -45.82 29.39
N VAL A 49 -18.16 -46.62 30.05
CA VAL A 49 -17.05 -46.12 30.89
C VAL A 49 -15.94 -45.64 29.96
N ALA A 50 -15.73 -44.33 29.88
CA ALA A 50 -14.64 -43.74 29.11
C ALA A 50 -13.29 -44.09 29.75
N ARG A 51 -12.53 -45.00 29.12
CA ARG A 51 -11.11 -45.20 29.42
C ARG A 51 -10.33 -44.01 28.87
N ARG A 52 -9.55 -43.33 29.72
CA ARG A 52 -8.57 -42.31 29.32
C ARG A 52 -7.49 -42.96 28.45
N THR A 53 -7.65 -42.90 27.14
CA THR A 53 -6.53 -42.92 26.21
C THR A 53 -6.08 -41.47 26.03
N SER A 54 -4.86 -41.16 26.47
CA SER A 54 -4.21 -39.90 26.13
C SER A 54 -3.94 -39.89 24.63
N ILE A 55 -4.89 -39.37 23.86
CA ILE A 55 -4.65 -38.95 22.50
C ILE A 55 -3.85 -37.65 22.63
N THR A 56 -2.53 -37.75 22.48
CA THR A 56 -1.72 -36.58 22.13
C THR A 56 -2.14 -36.15 20.74
N THR A 57 -3.16 -35.29 20.67
CA THR A 57 -3.32 -34.44 19.50
C THR A 57 -2.07 -33.58 19.46
N ALA A 58 -1.12 -33.93 18.58
CA ALA A 58 -0.18 -32.96 18.09
C ALA A 58 -1.04 -31.88 17.43
N VAL A 59 -1.37 -30.84 18.21
CA VAL A 59 -1.69 -29.55 17.64
C VAL A 59 -0.40 -29.15 16.97
N THR A 60 -0.28 -29.45 15.68
CA THR A 60 0.62 -28.70 14.84
C THR A 60 0.09 -27.28 14.93
N SER A 61 0.64 -26.51 15.87
CA SER A 61 0.65 -25.08 15.72
C SER A 61 1.38 -24.89 14.39
N ASP A 62 0.63 -24.69 13.32
CA ASP A 62 1.09 -23.78 12.29
C ASP A 62 1.28 -22.46 13.03
N ALA A 63 2.45 -22.32 13.65
CA ALA A 63 3.00 -21.05 13.98
C ALA A 63 3.12 -20.40 12.61
N ALA A 64 2.08 -19.66 12.22
CA ALA A 64 2.18 -18.64 11.19
C ALA A 64 3.47 -17.92 11.53
N ALA A 65 4.51 -18.14 10.72
CA ALA A 65 5.85 -17.66 11.01
C ALA A 65 5.69 -16.16 11.27
N SER A 66 5.84 -15.76 12.54
CA SER A 66 5.53 -14.40 12.94
C SER A 66 6.45 -13.50 12.12
N CYS A 67 5.88 -12.57 11.39
CA CYS A 67 6.64 -11.68 10.54
C CYS A 67 7.80 -11.07 11.33
N PRO A 68 9.06 -11.15 10.86
CA PRO A 68 10.17 -10.61 11.62
C PRO A 68 9.94 -9.12 11.87
N PRO A 69 10.32 -8.58 13.05
CA PRO A 69 10.19 -7.16 13.28
C PRO A 69 11.09 -6.38 12.32
N LEU A 70 10.55 -5.31 11.74
CA LEU A 70 11.34 -4.38 10.94
C LEU A 70 12.40 -3.68 11.80
N LYS A 71 13.52 -3.31 11.18
CA LYS A 71 14.46 -2.37 11.80
C LYS A 71 13.76 -1.00 11.90
N PRO A 72 13.66 -0.39 13.10
CA PRO A 72 12.97 0.88 13.25
C PRO A 72 13.60 1.97 12.37
N LEU A 73 12.74 2.82 11.78
CA LEU A 73 13.21 4.01 11.08
C LEU A 73 13.76 5.02 12.09
N PRO A 74 14.99 5.55 11.89
CA PRO A 74 15.56 6.55 12.77
C PRO A 74 14.82 7.89 12.63
N PRO A 75 14.88 8.80 13.61
CA PRO A 75 14.43 10.17 13.39
C PRO A 75 15.37 10.90 12.42
N ILE A 76 14.86 11.33 11.26
CA ILE A 76 15.63 12.09 10.26
C ILE A 76 15.36 13.59 10.36
N LYS A 77 16.42 14.42 10.32
CA LYS A 77 16.26 15.88 10.44
C LYS A 77 15.60 16.49 9.21
N GLY A 78 15.98 16.03 8.02
CA GLY A 78 15.45 16.49 6.74
C GLY A 78 15.70 15.48 5.65
N ARG A 79 15.10 15.70 4.48
CA ARG A 79 15.09 14.73 3.36
C ARG A 79 16.47 14.28 2.92
N ASN A 80 17.47 15.15 3.04
CA ASN A 80 18.86 14.86 2.67
C ASN A 80 19.50 13.78 3.56
N GLU A 81 18.99 13.51 4.77
CA GLU A 81 19.49 12.40 5.61
C GLU A 81 18.94 11.03 5.17
N ILE A 82 17.91 10.97 4.32
CA ILE A 82 17.34 9.70 3.84
C ILE A 82 18.40 8.86 3.10
N ALA A 83 19.22 9.49 2.25
CA ALA A 83 20.26 8.79 1.49
C ALA A 83 21.30 8.08 2.37
N LEU A 84 21.61 8.62 3.55
CA LEU A 84 22.48 7.95 4.53
C LEU A 84 21.83 6.68 5.05
N PHE A 85 20.54 6.73 5.36
CA PHE A 85 19.80 5.56 5.78
C PHE A 85 19.75 4.48 4.68
N LEU A 86 19.48 4.86 3.42
CA LEU A 86 19.50 3.92 2.30
C LEU A 86 20.86 3.22 2.16
N GLN A 87 21.95 3.96 2.38
CA GLN A 87 23.30 3.42 2.42
C GLN A 87 23.52 2.43 3.56
N GLU A 88 23.08 2.75 4.78
CA GLU A 88 23.19 1.87 5.96
C GLU A 88 22.38 0.57 5.82
N MET A 89 21.28 0.62 5.07
CA MET A 89 20.43 -0.55 4.79
C MET A 89 20.98 -1.43 3.67
N ASN A 90 22.09 -1.05 3.03
CA ASN A 90 22.61 -1.69 1.81
C ASN A 90 21.57 -1.78 0.70
N PHE A 91 20.66 -0.80 0.63
CA PHE A 91 19.75 -0.68 -0.50
C PHE A 91 20.54 -0.29 -1.75
N THR A 92 19.99 -0.64 -2.91
CA THR A 92 20.69 -0.49 -4.20
C THR A 92 19.80 0.06 -5.31
N HIS A 93 18.47 -0.02 -5.19
CA HIS A 93 17.54 0.37 -6.26
C HIS A 93 16.53 1.40 -5.77
N GLY A 94 16.40 2.52 -6.48
CA GLY A 94 15.53 3.63 -6.10
C GLY A 94 14.77 4.25 -7.26
N ILE A 95 13.65 4.91 -6.95
CA ILE A 95 12.87 5.71 -7.89
C ILE A 95 12.57 7.08 -7.26
N GLU A 96 12.79 8.15 -8.01
CA GLU A 96 12.38 9.51 -7.65
C GLU A 96 11.31 9.99 -8.64
N ILE A 97 10.17 10.42 -8.13
CA ILE A 97 9.01 10.88 -8.90
C ILE A 97 8.86 12.38 -8.65
N GLY A 98 9.01 13.19 -9.70
CA GLY A 98 9.16 14.64 -9.58
C GLY A 98 10.62 15.04 -9.35
N VAL A 99 11.43 14.93 -10.39
CA VAL A 99 12.89 15.15 -10.32
C VAL A 99 13.26 16.63 -10.55
N GLN A 100 12.44 17.34 -11.32
CA GLN A 100 12.61 18.73 -11.70
C GLN A 100 14.01 19.02 -12.27
N ARG A 101 14.92 19.61 -11.46
CA ARG A 101 16.30 19.99 -11.83
C ARG A 101 17.37 19.00 -11.33
N GLY A 102 16.95 17.86 -10.75
CA GLY A 102 17.84 16.80 -10.27
C GLY A 102 18.61 17.13 -8.99
N ASN A 103 18.22 18.16 -8.24
CA ASN A 103 18.95 18.57 -7.03
C ASN A 103 18.93 17.48 -5.95
N PHE A 104 17.75 16.90 -5.70
CA PHE A 104 17.61 15.85 -4.70
C PHE A 104 18.24 14.54 -5.17
N ALA A 105 17.97 14.12 -6.42
CA ALA A 105 18.68 13.02 -7.06
C ALA A 105 20.21 13.11 -6.94
N ALA A 106 20.80 14.28 -7.21
CA ALA A 106 22.25 14.48 -7.12
C ALA A 106 22.78 14.33 -5.69
N HIS A 107 22.05 14.89 -4.71
CA HIS A 107 22.35 14.71 -3.29
C HIS A 107 22.31 13.23 -2.89
N ASN A 108 21.23 12.54 -3.29
CA ASN A 108 21.05 11.12 -3.00
C ASN A 108 22.18 10.29 -3.60
N LEU A 109 22.48 10.45 -4.89
CA LEU A 109 23.53 9.66 -5.57
C LEU A 109 24.94 9.98 -5.10
N GLY A 110 25.19 11.19 -4.58
CA GLY A 110 26.46 11.56 -3.95
C GLY A 110 26.66 10.94 -2.56
N THR A 111 25.58 10.61 -1.86
CA THR A 111 25.61 10.08 -0.49
C THR A 111 25.42 8.56 -0.45
N TRP A 112 24.46 8.07 -1.24
CA TRP A 112 24.08 6.66 -1.36
C TRP A 112 24.93 5.96 -2.42
N THR A 113 26.19 5.73 -2.08
CA THR A 113 27.18 5.12 -2.98
C THR A 113 26.84 3.68 -3.37
N ALA A 114 26.11 2.94 -2.53
CA ALA A 114 25.62 1.59 -2.83
C ALA A 114 24.53 1.55 -3.92
N CYS A 115 23.94 2.69 -4.29
CA CYS A 115 22.95 2.75 -5.38
C CYS A 115 23.54 2.20 -6.69
N GLN A 116 22.83 1.25 -7.28
CA GLN A 116 23.14 0.57 -8.56
C GLN A 116 22.17 0.98 -9.68
N ASN A 117 20.93 1.31 -9.34
CA ASN A 117 19.93 1.78 -10.29
C ASN A 117 19.02 2.84 -9.65
N TYR A 118 18.91 3.99 -10.31
CA TYR A 118 18.08 5.11 -9.85
C TYR A 118 17.24 5.65 -11.01
N LYS A 119 15.94 5.37 -10.96
CA LYS A 119 14.98 5.79 -11.98
C LYS A 119 14.48 7.20 -11.66
N LEU A 120 14.60 8.07 -12.64
CA LEU A 120 14.27 9.49 -12.56
C LEU A 120 13.00 9.73 -13.36
N VAL A 121 11.87 9.88 -12.66
CA VAL A 121 10.54 10.01 -13.26
C VAL A 121 10.08 11.45 -13.17
N ASP A 122 9.89 12.09 -14.32
CA ASP A 122 9.33 13.43 -14.40
C ASP A 122 8.75 13.63 -15.80
N LEU A 123 7.71 14.44 -15.93
CA LEU A 123 7.13 14.73 -17.23
C LEU A 123 8.05 15.63 -18.08
N TRP A 124 8.78 16.56 -17.43
CA TRP A 124 9.51 17.66 -18.07
C TRP A 124 8.73 18.29 -19.24
N ALA A 125 7.44 18.55 -19.02
CA ALA A 125 6.57 19.26 -19.93
C ALA A 125 5.44 19.94 -19.14
N GLN A 126 4.92 21.02 -19.70
CA GLN A 126 3.81 21.76 -19.15
C GLN A 126 2.52 20.93 -19.25
N GLN A 127 1.82 20.79 -18.13
CA GLN A 127 0.47 20.25 -18.07
C GLN A 127 -0.58 21.34 -18.27
N ASN A 128 -1.82 20.94 -18.53
CA ASN A 128 -2.93 21.86 -18.77
C ASN A 128 -3.09 22.86 -17.60
N LEU A 129 -2.98 24.15 -17.89
CA LEU A 129 -3.03 25.24 -16.90
C LEU A 129 -4.41 25.45 -16.27
N GLU A 130 -5.47 24.92 -16.89
CA GLU A 130 -6.82 24.97 -16.34
C GLU A 130 -7.01 23.92 -15.24
N THR A 131 -6.42 22.74 -15.43
CA THR A 131 -6.62 21.58 -14.54
C THR A 131 -5.44 21.32 -13.60
N TYR A 132 -4.25 21.89 -13.85
CA TYR A 132 -3.09 21.77 -12.99
C TYR A 132 -2.39 23.12 -12.80
N LYS A 133 -2.63 23.73 -11.63
CA LYS A 133 -2.11 25.04 -11.24
C LYS A 133 -1.09 24.87 -10.12
N ASP A 134 0.16 24.71 -10.50
CA ASP A 134 1.29 24.64 -9.58
C ASP A 134 2.41 25.55 -10.07
N VAL A 135 3.15 26.18 -9.15
CA VAL A 135 4.28 27.05 -9.51
C VAL A 135 5.40 26.32 -10.28
N ALA A 136 5.49 24.99 -10.13
CA ALA A 136 6.40 24.15 -10.88
C ALA A 136 5.90 23.78 -12.29
N ASN A 137 4.62 24.01 -12.62
CA ASN A 137 4.04 23.78 -13.96
C ASN A 137 4.38 24.93 -14.94
N VAL A 138 5.68 25.13 -15.15
CA VAL A 138 6.24 26.17 -16.01
C VAL A 138 6.03 25.86 -17.50
N ASN A 139 6.39 26.78 -18.39
CA ASN A 139 6.29 26.51 -19.83
C ASN A 139 7.28 25.43 -20.31
N ASN A 140 7.02 24.86 -21.48
CA ASN A 140 7.84 23.79 -22.06
C ASN A 140 9.32 24.17 -22.26
N GLN A 141 9.62 25.42 -22.58
CA GLN A 141 11.02 25.86 -22.72
C GLN A 141 11.76 25.78 -21.39
N GLN A 142 11.11 26.19 -20.30
CA GLN A 142 11.70 26.12 -18.97
C GLN A 142 11.81 24.67 -18.48
N HIS A 143 10.85 23.81 -18.78
CA HIS A 143 10.96 22.37 -18.51
C HIS A 143 12.10 21.71 -19.29
N GLU A 144 12.31 22.08 -20.54
CA GLU A 144 13.45 21.59 -21.32
C GLU A 144 14.79 22.01 -20.69
N ASN A 145 14.88 23.25 -20.20
CA ASN A 145 16.04 23.71 -19.44
C ASN A 145 16.25 22.85 -18.17
N PHE A 146 15.18 22.52 -17.43
CA PHE A 146 15.28 21.65 -16.24
C PHE A 146 15.75 20.24 -16.58
N TYR A 147 15.29 19.68 -17.70
CA TYR A 147 15.72 18.37 -18.17
C TYR A 147 17.23 18.39 -18.50
N GLN A 148 17.70 19.39 -19.24
CA GLN A 148 19.12 19.54 -19.57
C GLN A 148 19.98 19.81 -18.32
N GLU A 149 19.51 20.66 -17.39
CA GLU A 149 20.15 20.87 -16.09
C GLU A 149 20.31 19.55 -15.32
N THR A 150 19.25 18.72 -15.30
CA THR A 150 19.25 17.41 -14.64
C THR A 150 20.27 16.47 -15.28
N GLN A 151 20.25 16.34 -16.62
CA GLN A 151 21.20 15.48 -17.34
C GLN A 151 22.66 15.86 -17.07
N ASN A 152 22.96 17.16 -17.11
CA ASN A 152 24.30 17.67 -16.83
C ASN A 152 24.70 17.40 -15.37
N ARG A 153 23.81 17.70 -14.42
CA ARG A 153 24.04 17.53 -12.98
C ARG A 153 24.29 16.07 -12.61
N LEU A 154 23.56 15.15 -13.22
CA LEU A 154 23.62 13.73 -12.91
C LEU A 154 24.58 12.94 -13.82
N SER A 155 25.30 13.63 -14.72
CA SER A 155 26.30 13.03 -15.59
C SER A 155 27.37 12.19 -14.87
N PRO A 156 27.82 12.50 -13.63
CA PRO A 156 28.74 11.62 -12.89
C PRO A 156 28.17 10.22 -12.60
N TRP A 157 26.85 10.09 -12.57
CA TRP A 157 26.14 8.84 -12.25
C TRP A 157 25.35 8.28 -13.43
N LYS A 158 25.66 8.71 -14.66
CA LYS A 158 24.97 8.26 -15.89
C LYS A 158 24.92 6.74 -16.11
N HIS A 159 25.81 5.99 -15.48
CA HIS A 159 25.87 4.53 -15.56
C HIS A 159 24.85 3.82 -14.65
N LYS A 160 24.20 4.56 -13.75
CA LYS A 160 23.18 4.04 -12.84
C LYS A 160 21.88 4.85 -12.84
N THR A 161 21.77 5.91 -13.65
CA THR A 161 20.55 6.69 -13.79
C THR A 161 19.78 6.31 -15.06
N GLU A 162 18.46 6.20 -14.93
CA GLU A 162 17.54 5.91 -16.03
C GLU A 162 16.43 6.96 -16.04
N TYR A 163 16.23 7.64 -17.17
CA TYR A 163 15.34 8.80 -17.27
C TYR A 163 14.00 8.42 -17.89
N TYR A 164 12.92 8.60 -17.15
CA TYR A 164 11.55 8.38 -17.60
C TYR A 164 10.86 9.73 -17.78
N ARG A 165 11.02 10.31 -18.98
CA ARG A 165 10.35 11.53 -19.41
C ARG A 165 8.89 11.24 -19.82
N MET A 166 8.04 10.97 -18.85
CA MET A 166 6.64 10.54 -19.04
C MET A 166 5.81 10.77 -17.77
N MET A 167 4.50 10.55 -17.85
CA MET A 167 3.63 10.55 -16.67
C MET A 167 4.06 9.46 -15.68
N SER A 168 3.97 9.75 -14.38
CA SER A 168 4.36 8.82 -13.31
C SER A 168 3.61 7.49 -13.38
N VAL A 169 2.32 7.51 -13.70
CA VAL A 169 1.52 6.30 -13.92
C VAL A 169 2.06 5.40 -15.03
N ASP A 170 2.60 5.98 -16.10
CA ASP A 170 3.13 5.20 -17.22
C ASP A 170 4.52 4.66 -16.89
N ALA A 171 5.32 5.44 -16.17
CA ALA A 171 6.59 5.02 -15.59
C ALA A 171 6.42 3.84 -14.59
N ALA A 172 5.39 3.87 -13.74
CA ALA A 172 5.06 2.78 -12.83
C ALA A 172 4.68 1.51 -13.59
N LYS A 173 3.78 1.61 -14.58
CA LYS A 173 3.39 0.48 -15.45
C LYS A 173 4.57 -0.10 -16.22
N TYR A 174 5.45 0.76 -16.74
CA TYR A 174 6.65 0.33 -17.44
C TYR A 174 7.61 -0.42 -16.50
N THR A 175 7.83 0.11 -15.30
CA THR A 175 8.65 -0.54 -14.27
C THR A 175 8.07 -1.88 -13.83
N ALA A 176 6.75 -1.96 -13.63
CA ALA A 176 6.07 -3.20 -13.27
C ALA A 176 6.29 -4.31 -14.31
N LYS A 177 6.26 -3.96 -15.61
CA LYS A 177 6.50 -4.90 -16.72
C LYS A 177 7.92 -5.44 -16.78
N GLN A 178 8.88 -4.76 -16.15
CA GLN A 178 10.26 -5.24 -16.06
C GLN A 178 10.46 -6.24 -14.89
N GLU A 179 9.41 -6.53 -14.11
CA GLU A 179 9.47 -7.37 -12.91
C GLU A 179 10.56 -6.92 -11.89
N MET A 180 10.92 -5.65 -11.94
CA MET A 180 11.95 -5.06 -11.12
C MET A 180 11.33 -4.47 -9.85
N GLN A 181 11.62 -5.08 -8.71
CA GLN A 181 11.31 -4.46 -7.41
C GLN A 181 12.45 -3.56 -6.96
N VAL A 182 12.09 -2.45 -6.31
CA VAL A 182 13.02 -1.44 -5.81
C VAL A 182 13.03 -1.41 -4.29
N ASP A 183 14.11 -0.88 -3.71
CA ASP A 183 14.25 -0.76 -2.27
C ASP A 183 13.65 0.57 -1.77
N PHE A 184 13.56 1.57 -2.64
CA PHE A 184 13.19 2.95 -2.29
C PHE A 184 12.35 3.61 -3.39
N VAL A 185 11.30 4.32 -2.99
CA VAL A 185 10.54 5.25 -3.84
C VAL A 185 10.37 6.57 -3.11
N TYR A 186 10.58 7.68 -3.81
CA TYR A 186 10.39 9.04 -3.32
C TYR A 186 9.38 9.81 -4.18
N VAL A 187 8.29 10.29 -3.58
CA VAL A 187 7.18 11.01 -4.24
C VAL A 187 7.30 12.53 -3.99
N ASP A 188 7.46 13.32 -5.05
CA ASP A 188 7.65 14.78 -5.03
C ASP A 188 7.16 15.42 -6.36
N ALA A 189 6.08 14.89 -6.95
CA ALA A 189 5.58 15.30 -8.26
C ALA A 189 4.36 16.24 -8.19
N ARG A 190 3.16 15.68 -8.00
CA ARG A 190 1.92 16.45 -7.86
C ARG A 190 1.59 16.67 -6.40
N HIS A 191 1.31 17.91 -6.03
CA HIS A 191 1.03 18.28 -4.65
C HIS A 191 -0.46 18.22 -4.26
N ASP A 192 -1.35 17.92 -5.22
CA ASP A 192 -2.75 17.64 -4.91
C ASP A 192 -2.94 16.21 -4.38
N TYR A 193 -4.01 16.01 -3.62
CA TYR A 193 -4.34 14.72 -3.01
C TYR A 193 -4.40 13.58 -4.03
N CYS A 194 -5.04 13.79 -5.19
CA CYS A 194 -5.26 12.73 -6.16
C CYS A 194 -3.96 12.30 -6.84
N GLY A 195 -3.12 13.26 -7.21
CA GLY A 195 -1.80 12.98 -7.80
C GLY A 195 -0.88 12.22 -6.83
N CYS A 196 -0.77 12.70 -5.59
CA CYS A 196 0.04 12.03 -4.57
C CYS A 196 -0.48 10.61 -4.28
N LYS A 197 -1.80 10.44 -4.14
CA LYS A 197 -2.44 9.14 -3.94
C LYS A 197 -2.15 8.19 -5.10
N GLU A 198 -2.30 8.67 -6.34
CA GLU A 198 -2.04 7.87 -7.54
C GLU A 198 -0.58 7.37 -7.57
N ASP A 199 0.39 8.24 -7.26
CA ASP A 199 1.80 7.84 -7.17
C ASP A 199 2.04 6.81 -6.05
N ILE A 200 1.52 7.05 -4.85
CA ILE A 200 1.64 6.11 -3.73
C ILE A 200 1.07 4.73 -4.10
N GLU A 201 -0.13 4.68 -4.67
CA GLU A 201 -0.82 3.42 -4.99
C GLU A 201 -0.15 2.67 -6.16
N ASN A 202 0.37 3.38 -7.17
CA ASN A 202 1.03 2.74 -8.32
C ASN A 202 2.44 2.24 -7.99
N TYR A 203 3.16 2.91 -7.08
CA TYR A 203 4.54 2.56 -6.77
C TYR A 203 4.70 1.66 -5.54
N TRP A 204 3.75 1.64 -4.61
CA TRP A 204 3.80 0.75 -3.43
C TRP A 204 4.00 -0.74 -3.78
N PRO A 205 3.34 -1.31 -4.81
CA PRO A 205 3.56 -2.70 -5.20
C PRO A 205 4.97 -2.98 -5.70
N LEU A 206 5.68 -1.98 -6.20
CA LEU A 206 7.04 -2.09 -6.76
C LEU A 206 8.12 -2.14 -5.67
N ILE A 207 7.78 -1.72 -4.45
CA ILE A 207 8.72 -1.69 -3.32
C ILE A 207 8.85 -3.09 -2.73
N LYS A 208 10.08 -3.54 -2.49
CA LYS A 208 10.35 -4.82 -1.82
C LYS A 208 9.81 -4.83 -0.40
N PRO A 209 9.45 -6.00 0.17
CA PRO A 209 9.23 -6.12 1.60
C PRO A 209 10.44 -5.58 2.38
N GLY A 210 10.21 -4.72 3.37
CA GLY A 210 11.25 -4.01 4.11
C GLY A 210 11.78 -2.73 3.45
N GLY A 211 11.38 -2.45 2.20
CA GLY A 211 11.74 -1.23 1.46
C GLY A 211 10.99 0.01 1.96
N ILE A 212 11.33 1.16 1.39
CA ILE A 212 10.91 2.47 1.87
C ILE A 212 10.08 3.18 0.82
N LEU A 213 8.90 3.65 1.24
CA LEU A 213 8.14 4.66 0.53
C LEU A 213 8.32 5.99 1.27
N ALA A 214 8.76 7.01 0.57
CA ALA A 214 8.96 8.34 1.12
C ALA A 214 8.43 9.39 0.15
N GLY A 215 8.38 10.63 0.60
CA GLY A 215 8.06 11.77 -0.25
C GLY A 215 8.27 13.10 0.45
N HIS A 216 7.95 14.16 -0.27
CA HIS A 216 8.04 15.53 0.21
C HIS A 216 6.66 16.14 0.47
N ASP A 217 6.64 17.40 0.86
CA ASP A 217 5.46 18.26 0.90
C ASP A 217 4.31 17.71 1.74
N PHE A 218 4.59 17.11 2.91
CA PHE A 218 3.56 16.65 3.85
C PHE A 218 2.76 17.82 4.45
N MET A 219 1.89 18.41 3.64
CA MET A 219 1.19 19.66 3.91
C MET A 219 -0.29 19.52 3.59
N HIS A 220 -1.11 20.18 4.40
CA HIS A 220 -2.50 20.48 4.07
C HIS A 220 -2.56 21.75 3.20
N ASN A 221 -3.64 21.95 2.43
CA ASN A 221 -3.76 23.08 1.51
C ASN A 221 -3.69 24.46 2.20
N ASP A 222 -4.15 24.58 3.44
CA ASP A 222 -4.08 25.85 4.20
C ASP A 222 -2.65 26.25 4.60
N GLU A 223 -1.70 25.33 4.52
CA GLU A 223 -0.29 25.53 4.88
C GLU A 223 0.59 26.01 3.71
N VAL A 224 0.06 26.09 2.48
CA VAL A 224 0.87 26.21 1.23
C VAL A 224 0.63 27.48 0.43
N ARG A 225 0.18 28.55 1.10
CA ARG A 225 -0.10 29.84 0.47
C ARG A 225 1.13 30.43 -0.25
N PRO A 226 0.95 31.09 -1.41
CA PRO A 226 -0.32 31.44 -2.06
C PRO A 226 -0.89 30.35 -3.00
N GLN A 227 -0.33 29.14 -3.01
CA GLN A 227 -0.82 28.07 -3.88
C GLN A 227 -2.15 27.49 -3.36
N ASP A 228 -2.83 26.78 -4.25
CA ASP A 228 -4.03 26.00 -3.94
C ASP A 228 -3.83 24.56 -4.43
N TRP A 229 -3.42 23.70 -3.50
CA TRP A 229 -3.23 22.27 -3.72
C TRP A 229 -4.49 21.45 -3.41
N SER A 230 -5.63 22.10 -3.17
CA SER A 230 -6.88 21.37 -2.91
C SER A 230 -7.53 20.80 -4.17
N ILE A 231 -7.19 21.29 -5.36
CA ILE A 231 -7.90 20.96 -6.59
C ILE A 231 -7.14 19.87 -7.34
N CYS A 232 -7.77 18.70 -7.48
CA CYS A 232 -7.26 17.63 -8.33
C CYS A 232 -7.50 17.92 -9.82
N SER A 233 -6.75 17.27 -10.70
CA SER A 233 -6.88 17.48 -12.16
C SER A 233 -8.23 17.11 -12.77
N ASP A 234 -9.05 16.31 -12.09
CA ASP A 234 -10.43 16.00 -12.47
C ASP A 234 -11.45 17.03 -11.97
N GLY A 235 -10.99 18.07 -11.25
CA GLY A 235 -11.81 19.12 -10.66
C GLY A 235 -12.37 18.80 -9.28
N SER A 236 -12.10 17.61 -8.73
CA SER A 236 -12.46 17.30 -7.34
C SER A 236 -11.64 18.13 -6.34
N ILE A 237 -12.23 18.39 -5.17
CA ILE A 237 -11.63 19.25 -4.13
C ILE A 237 -11.33 18.40 -2.89
N HIS A 238 -10.06 18.36 -2.53
CA HIS A 238 -9.48 17.63 -1.41
C HIS A 238 -8.50 18.55 -0.67
N PRO A 239 -8.97 19.35 0.31
CA PRO A 239 -8.12 20.31 1.03
C PRO A 239 -6.97 19.64 1.79
N GLU A 240 -7.08 18.34 2.07
CA GLU A 240 -6.05 17.57 2.74
C GLU A 240 -4.76 17.42 1.93
N ALA A 241 -4.82 17.61 0.60
CA ALA A 241 -3.66 17.60 -0.30
C ALA A 241 -2.74 16.37 -0.08
N VAL A 242 -1.42 16.54 -0.19
CA VAL A 242 -0.42 15.49 0.06
C VAL A 242 -0.61 14.85 1.44
N LYS A 243 -0.79 15.66 2.49
CA LYS A 243 -0.97 15.16 3.87
C LYS A 243 -2.13 14.17 3.97
N GLY A 244 -3.25 14.46 3.32
CA GLY A 244 -4.42 13.59 3.24
C GLY A 244 -4.11 12.26 2.56
N ALA A 245 -3.49 12.30 1.38
CA ALA A 245 -3.17 11.10 0.60
C ALA A 245 -2.24 10.16 1.39
N VAL A 246 -1.20 10.72 2.02
CA VAL A 246 -0.23 9.98 2.83
C VAL A 246 -0.87 9.39 4.08
N MET A 247 -1.66 10.19 4.83
CA MET A 247 -2.32 9.71 6.04
C MET A 247 -3.38 8.65 5.74
N GLU A 248 -4.17 8.81 4.68
CA GLU A 248 -5.15 7.81 4.26
C GLU A 248 -4.47 6.48 3.95
N PHE A 249 -3.40 6.52 3.17
CA PHE A 249 -2.64 5.32 2.84
C PHE A 249 -2.03 4.66 4.08
N ALA A 250 -1.35 5.43 4.93
CA ALA A 250 -0.75 4.93 6.16
C ALA A 250 -1.80 4.26 7.07
N ASN A 251 -2.94 4.92 7.28
CA ASN A 251 -4.04 4.41 8.12
C ASN A 251 -4.67 3.15 7.54
N LYS A 252 -4.96 3.14 6.23
CA LYS A 252 -5.55 1.99 5.51
C LYS A 252 -4.66 0.74 5.64
N HIS A 253 -3.34 0.93 5.68
CA HIS A 253 -2.37 -0.16 5.73
C HIS A 253 -1.77 -0.41 7.12
N GLY A 254 -2.20 0.33 8.15
CA GLY A 254 -1.67 0.20 9.52
C GLY A 254 -0.18 0.52 9.62
N LEU A 255 0.32 1.44 8.81
CA LEU A 255 1.75 1.76 8.71
C LEU A 255 2.14 2.89 9.67
N PRO A 256 3.25 2.75 10.42
CA PRO A 256 3.87 3.88 11.10
C PRO A 256 4.31 4.94 10.08
N LEU A 257 3.80 6.16 10.23
CA LEU A 257 4.19 7.31 9.44
C LEU A 257 5.23 8.13 10.20
N HIS A 258 6.36 8.37 9.57
CA HIS A 258 7.44 9.18 10.12
C HIS A 258 7.57 10.49 9.33
N LEU A 259 7.88 11.58 10.03
CA LEU A 259 8.11 12.89 9.43
C LEU A 259 9.53 13.37 9.75
N THR A 260 10.11 14.16 8.86
CA THR A 260 11.29 14.96 9.19
C THR A 260 10.92 16.03 10.21
N TYR A 261 11.90 16.53 10.98
CA TYR A 261 11.63 17.45 12.11
C TYR A 261 12.44 18.76 12.11
N ARG A 262 13.28 19.00 11.11
CA ARG A 262 14.08 20.25 10.98
C ARG A 262 14.06 20.84 9.58
N GLU A 263 13.13 20.42 8.72
CA GLU A 263 12.91 21.13 7.46
C GLU A 263 12.19 22.45 7.76
N PRO A 264 12.66 23.57 7.19
CA PRO A 264 12.12 24.89 7.50
C PRO A 264 10.68 25.06 7.01
N LYS A 265 10.30 24.32 5.97
CA LYS A 265 8.96 24.21 5.38
C LYS A 265 8.83 22.83 4.73
N TRP A 266 7.59 22.39 4.53
CA TRP A 266 7.25 21.27 3.66
C TRP A 266 7.97 19.98 4.04
N ASN A 267 7.68 19.49 5.25
CA ASN A 267 8.34 18.31 5.78
C ASN A 267 8.19 17.11 4.84
N SER A 268 9.26 16.36 4.67
CA SER A 268 9.21 15.01 4.13
C SER A 268 8.56 14.02 5.07
N TRP A 269 8.04 12.97 4.46
CA TRP A 269 7.40 11.84 5.11
C TRP A 269 8.00 10.54 4.59
N TRP A 270 7.89 9.48 5.38
CA TRP A 270 8.35 8.15 5.00
C TRP A 270 7.74 7.05 5.85
N MET A 271 7.61 5.88 5.23
CA MET A 271 7.02 4.65 5.73
C MET A 271 7.87 3.47 5.28
N GLN A 272 7.90 2.40 6.07
CA GLN A 272 8.56 1.16 5.71
C GLN A 272 7.54 0.08 5.38
N LYS A 273 7.74 -0.60 4.26
CA LYS A 273 6.91 -1.74 3.85
C LYS A 273 7.15 -2.92 4.77
N PRO A 274 6.10 -3.56 5.32
CA PRO A 274 6.25 -4.79 6.11
C PRO A 274 6.97 -5.90 5.33
N LEU A 275 7.63 -6.82 6.04
CA LEU A 275 8.25 -8.00 5.42
C LEU A 275 7.19 -9.01 4.92
N CYS A 276 6.03 -8.95 5.57
CA CYS A 276 4.78 -9.68 5.49
C CYS A 276 3.76 -8.86 6.30
#